data_AF-A0A8J8A4T1-F1
#
_entry.id   AF-A0A8J8A4T1-F1
#
_cell.length_a   1.000
_cell.length_b   1.000
_cell.length_c   1.000
_cell.angle_alpha   90.00
_cell.angle_beta   90.00
_cell.angle_gamma   90.00
#
_symmetry.space_group_name_H-M   'P 1'
#
loop_
_entity.id
_entity.type
_entity.pdbx_description
1 polymer ?
#
loop_
_entity_poly.entity_id
_entity_poly.type
_entity_poly.pdbx_seq_one_letter_code
_entity_poly.pdbx_strand_id
1 'polypeptide(L)'
;MDWKRQLREEGFLELDGFRVELTLDNTFMDLDYIPRIIVYDYENGKWHVLRNAIPKGRTLEENWDNAVRVFERIVRGEEEPQFGEEGVKERFLKALESLR
;
A
#
# COMPACT_ATOMS: atom_id res chain seq x y z
N MET A 1 -12.15 9.22 9.52
CA MET A 1 -11.92 9.46 8.08
C MET A 1 -12.14 8.14 7.35
N ASP A 2 -12.86 8.09 6.23
CA ASP A 2 -13.01 6.84 5.46
C ASP A 2 -11.85 6.67 4.49
N TRP A 3 -10.66 6.42 5.06
CA TRP A 3 -9.42 6.30 4.30
C TRP A 3 -9.45 5.10 3.34
N LYS A 4 -10.23 4.06 3.66
CA LYS A 4 -10.40 2.86 2.82
C LYS A 4 -11.05 3.24 1.50
N ARG A 5 -12.16 3.97 1.58
CA ARG A 5 -12.85 4.48 0.39
C ARG A 5 -11.96 5.41 -0.42
N GLN A 6 -11.25 6.33 0.25
CA GLN A 6 -10.35 7.25 -0.44
C GLN A 6 -9.25 6.49 -1.21
N LEU A 7 -8.51 5.61 -0.53
CA LEU A 7 -7.44 4.83 -1.17
C LEU A 7 -7.99 3.98 -2.33
N ARG A 8 -9.22 3.47 -2.20
CA ARG A 8 -9.88 2.65 -3.21
C ARG A 8 -10.34 3.41 -4.44
N GLU A 9 -10.88 4.62 -4.27
CA GLU A 9 -11.47 5.45 -5.33
C GLU A 9 -10.45 6.38 -5.98
N GLU A 10 -9.59 7.00 -5.18
CA GLU A 10 -8.58 7.97 -5.64
C GLU A 10 -7.25 7.28 -5.99
N GLY A 11 -7.03 6.05 -5.51
CA GLY A 11 -5.81 5.29 -5.74
C GLY A 11 -4.63 5.72 -4.86
N PHE A 12 -4.80 6.74 -4.02
CA PHE A 12 -3.77 7.19 -3.08
C PHE A 12 -4.34 7.66 -1.74
N LEU A 13 -3.45 7.77 -0.75
CA LEU A 13 -3.72 8.28 0.58
C LEU A 13 -2.49 9.05 1.08
N GLU A 14 -2.69 10.28 1.54
CA GLU A 14 -1.65 11.08 2.19
C GLU A 14 -1.66 10.82 3.70
N LEU A 15 -0.47 10.60 4.25
CA LEU A 15 -0.19 10.38 5.67
C LEU A 15 0.90 11.34 6.11
N ASP A 16 1.08 11.50 7.43
CA ASP A 16 2.18 12.29 7.94
C ASP A 16 3.53 11.70 7.50
N GLY A 17 4.27 12.45 6.69
CA GLY A 17 5.56 12.02 6.13
C GLY A 17 5.50 10.96 5.03
N PHE A 18 4.31 10.49 4.61
CA PHE A 18 4.18 9.47 3.56
C PHE A 18 3.02 9.68 2.60
N ARG A 19 3.17 9.18 1.37
CA ARG A 19 2.06 8.96 0.43
C ARG A 19 1.96 7.50 0.09
N VAL A 20 0.79 6.90 0.25
CA VAL A 20 0.51 5.51 -0.11
C VAL A 20 -0.25 5.51 -1.44
N GLU A 21 0.18 4.71 -2.42
CA GLU A 21 -0.54 4.54 -3.69
C GLU A 21 -0.77 3.06 -4.02
N LEU A 22 -1.90 2.82 -4.67
CA LEU A 22 -2.19 1.57 -5.34
C LEU A 22 -1.60 1.59 -6.75
N THR A 23 -0.88 0.53 -7.11
CA THR A 23 -0.30 0.40 -8.45
C THR A 23 -0.38 -1.04 -8.95
N LEU A 24 -0.18 -1.23 -10.24
CA LEU A 24 -0.06 -2.55 -10.86
C LEU A 24 1.37 -2.73 -11.32
N ASP A 25 1.95 -3.86 -10.96
CA ASP A 25 3.17 -4.32 -11.60
C ASP A 25 2.79 -4.98 -12.93
N ASN A 26 3.50 -4.61 -14.00
CA ASN A 26 3.34 -5.20 -15.31
C ASN A 26 4.54 -6.12 -15.54
N THR A 27 4.33 -7.42 -15.42
CA THR A 27 5.32 -8.38 -15.92
C THR A 27 5.25 -8.39 -17.44
N PHE A 28 6.35 -8.08 -18.11
CA PHE A 28 6.41 -8.06 -19.58
C PHE A 28 5.98 -9.42 -20.15
N MET A 29 5.04 -9.36 -21.10
CA MET A 29 4.50 -10.42 -21.96
C MET A 29 3.27 -11.22 -21.51
N ASP A 30 2.73 -11.06 -20.30
CA ASP A 30 1.45 -11.69 -19.95
C ASP A 30 0.54 -10.71 -19.21
N LEU A 31 -0.77 -10.79 -19.49
CA LEU A 31 -1.87 -9.92 -19.02
C LEU A 31 -2.13 -10.02 -17.50
N ASP A 32 -1.09 -10.29 -16.73
CA ASP A 32 -1.13 -10.50 -15.31
C ASP A 32 -0.83 -9.19 -14.58
N TYR A 33 -1.90 -8.43 -14.35
CA TYR A 33 -1.90 -7.29 -13.44
C TYR A 33 -1.70 -7.79 -12.01
N ILE A 34 -0.51 -7.56 -11.46
CA ILE A 34 -0.20 -7.89 -10.06
C ILE A 34 -0.41 -6.63 -9.23
N PRO A 35 -1.41 -6.61 -8.32
CA PRO A 35 -1.64 -5.45 -7.47
C PRO A 35 -0.46 -5.24 -6.51
N ARG A 36 -0.09 -3.98 -6.34
CA ARG A 36 0.99 -3.52 -5.46
C ARG A 36 0.53 -2.30 -4.67
N ILE A 37 1.19 -2.11 -3.53
CA ILE A 37 1.13 -0.86 -2.77
C ILE A 37 2.54 -0.28 -2.80
N ILE A 38 2.66 0.99 -3.18
CA ILE A 38 3.90 1.75 -3.09
C ILE A 38 3.73 2.87 -2.08
N VAL A 39 4.82 3.22 -1.41
CA VAL A 39 4.85 4.24 -0.36
C VAL A 39 5.97 5.21 -0.68
N TYR A 40 5.63 6.47 -0.93
CA TYR A 40 6.61 7.55 -1.01
C TYR A 40 6.95 8.01 0.40
N ASP A 41 8.22 7.94 0.75
CA ASP A 41 8.77 8.49 1.99
C ASP A 41 9.27 9.91 1.70
N TYR A 42 8.57 10.92 2.23
CA TYR A 42 8.93 12.32 2.01
C TYR A 42 10.25 12.70 2.70
N GLU A 43 10.62 12.03 3.79
CA GLU A 43 11.87 12.29 4.52
C GLU A 43 13.09 11.84 3.71
N ASN A 44 12.98 10.69 3.04
CA ASN A 44 14.06 10.13 2.22
C ASN A 44 13.93 10.43 0.72
N GLY A 45 12.83 11.05 0.28
CA GLY A 45 12.59 11.42 -1.11
C GLY A 45 12.55 10.24 -2.08
N LYS A 46 12.05 9.07 -1.65
CA LYS A 46 12.05 7.85 -2.47
C LYS A 46 10.77 7.02 -2.32
N TRP A 47 10.49 6.26 -3.38
CA TRP A 47 9.42 5.27 -3.39
C TRP A 47 9.91 3.93 -2.84
N HIS A 48 9.08 3.31 -2.02
CA HIS A 48 9.25 1.96 -1.50
C HIS A 48 8.12 1.08 -1.98
N VAL A 49 8.45 -0.15 -2.40
CA VAL A 49 7.44 -1.17 -2.69
C VAL A 49 7.12 -1.90 -1.39
N LEU A 50 5.84 -1.93 -1.04
CA LEU A 50 5.36 -2.77 0.05
C LEU A 50 5.30 -4.22 -0.43
N ARG A 51 6.19 -5.07 0.10
CA ARG A 51 6.41 -6.46 -0.36
C ARG A 51 5.40 -7.46 0.21
N ASN A 52 4.45 -7.00 1.01
CA ASN A 52 3.34 -7.81 1.51
C ASN A 52 2.61 -8.48 0.34
N ALA A 53 2.23 -9.74 0.52
CA ALA A 53 1.54 -10.50 -0.51
C ALA A 53 0.11 -9.99 -0.69
N ILE A 54 -0.20 -9.48 -1.88
CA ILE A 54 -1.55 -9.05 -2.25
C ILE A 54 -2.17 -10.13 -3.14
N PRO A 55 -3.30 -10.75 -2.74
CA PRO A 55 -4.00 -11.70 -3.58
C PRO A 55 -4.42 -11.08 -4.91
N LYS A 56 -4.21 -11.80 -6.00
CA LYS A 56 -4.63 -11.38 -7.34
C LYS A 56 -6.14 -11.51 -7.49
N GLY A 57 -6.79 -10.47 -7.99
CA GLY A 57 -8.17 -10.45 -8.43
C GLY A 57 -8.33 -10.84 -9.91
N ARG A 58 -9.56 -11.11 -10.31
CA ARG A 58 -9.95 -11.37 -11.72
C ARG A 58 -10.21 -10.08 -12.48
N THR A 59 -10.48 -8.98 -11.78
CA THR A 59 -10.68 -7.64 -12.34
C THR A 59 -9.76 -6.62 -11.67
N LEU A 60 -9.67 -5.43 -12.26
CA LEU A 60 -8.95 -4.30 -11.67
C LEU A 60 -9.56 -3.90 -10.32
N GLU A 61 -10.88 -3.93 -10.22
CA GLU A 61 -11.61 -3.60 -9.00
C GLU A 61 -11.31 -4.58 -7.88
N GLU A 62 -11.29 -5.89 -8.18
CA GLU A 62 -10.94 -6.91 -7.20
C GLU A 62 -9.48 -6.78 -6.75
N ASN A 63 -8.58 -6.40 -7.66
CA ASN A 63 -7.18 -6.12 -7.34
C ASN A 63 -7.03 -4.97 -6.33
N TRP A 64 -7.78 -3.89 -6.52
CA TRP A 64 -7.80 -2.76 -5.59
C TRP A 64 -8.45 -3.11 -4.25
N ASP A 65 -9.55 -3.85 -4.26
CA ASP A 65 -10.19 -4.32 -3.03
C ASP A 65 -9.22 -5.21 -2.21
N ASN A 66 -8.48 -6.08 -2.88
CA ASN A 66 -7.47 -6.93 -2.24
C ASN A 66 -6.31 -6.13 -1.66
N ALA A 67 -5.82 -5.12 -2.40
CA ALA A 67 -4.77 -4.23 -1.91
C ALA A 67 -5.22 -3.46 -0.66
N VAL A 68 -6.42 -2.86 -0.69
CA VAL A 68 -6.98 -2.14 0.47
C VAL A 68 -7.18 -3.06 1.66
N ARG A 69 -7.63 -4.31 1.46
CA ARG A 69 -7.75 -5.30 2.55
C ARG A 69 -6.40 -5.65 3.18
N VAL A 70 -5.34 -5.78 2.38
CA VAL A 70 -3.98 -6.02 2.89
C VAL A 70 -3.52 -4.82 3.70
N PHE A 71 -3.70 -3.61 3.17
CA PHE A 71 -3.35 -2.38 3.87
C PHE A 71 -4.15 -2.19 5.17
N GLU A 72 -5.43 -2.58 5.20
CA GLU A 72 -6.26 -2.58 6.41
C GLU A 72 -5.69 -3.49 7.51
N ARG A 73 -5.24 -4.70 7.16
CA ARG A 73 -4.58 -5.59 8.14
C ARG A 73 -3.32 -4.96 8.71
N ILE A 74 -2.57 -4.24 7.88
CA ILE A 74 -1.37 -3.51 8.32
C ILE A 74 -1.73 -2.36 9.28
N VAL A 75 -2.73 -1.55 8.93
CA VAL A 75 -3.22 -0.45 9.79
C VAL A 75 -3.66 -0.98 11.16
N ARG A 76 -4.36 -2.12 11.18
CA ARG A 76 -4.83 -2.79 12.40
C ARG A 76 -3.73 -3.51 13.20
N GLY A 77 -2.52 -3.62 12.64
CA GLY A 77 -1.42 -4.35 13.27
C GLY A 77 -1.57 -5.88 13.22
N GLU A 78 -2.45 -6.39 12.36
CA GLU A 78 -2.61 -7.83 12.08
C GLU A 78 -1.48 -8.35 11.17
N GLU A 79 -0.84 -7.46 10.41
CA GLU A 79 0.27 -7.76 9.50
C GLU A 79 1.34 -6.64 9.59
N GLU A 80 2.62 -6.99 9.52
CA GLU A 80 3.68 -5.97 9.52
C GLU A 80 3.98 -5.48 8.09
N PRO A 81 4.25 -4.17 7.88
CA PRO A 81 4.63 -3.68 6.57
C PRO A 81 6.05 -4.13 6.20
N GLN A 82 6.19 -4.68 4.99
CA GLN A 82 7.44 -5.26 4.49
C GLN A 82 8.09 -4.35 3.45
N PHE A 83 8.99 -3.45 3.87
CA PHE A 83 9.72 -2.58 2.93
C PHE A 83 11.03 -3.19 2.40
N GLY A 84 11.60 -4.17 3.11
CA GLY A 84 12.90 -4.76 2.76
C GLY A 84 14.11 -3.86 3.03
N GLU A 85 13.89 -2.74 3.72
CA GLU A 85 14.91 -1.76 4.14
C GLU A 85 14.69 -1.39 5.61
N GLU A 86 15.76 -1.17 6.36
CA GLU A 86 15.70 -0.80 7.78
C GLU A 86 15.26 0.67 7.97
N GLY A 87 14.50 0.95 9.04
CA GLY A 87 14.14 2.30 9.48
C GLY A 87 12.89 2.92 8.87
N VAL A 88 12.45 2.47 7.68
CA VAL A 88 11.21 2.97 7.03
C VAL A 88 9.96 2.44 7.77
N LYS A 89 10.01 1.18 8.18
CA LYS A 89 8.91 0.48 8.86
C LYS A 89 8.45 1.23 10.11
N GLU A 90 9.38 1.62 10.98
CA GLU A 90 9.07 2.24 12.28
C GLU A 90 8.40 3.60 12.11
N ARG A 91 8.88 4.42 11.17
CA ARG A 91 8.25 5.71 10.86
C ARG A 91 6.88 5.53 10.21
N PHE A 92 6.76 4.58 9.28
CA PHE A 92 5.50 4.29 8.63
C PHE A 92 4.43 3.84 9.63
N LEU A 93 4.77 2.94 10.55
CA LEU A 93 3.85 2.48 11.60
C LEU A 93 3.33 3.64 12.48
N LYS A 94 4.16 4.64 12.77
CA LYS A 94 3.72 5.85 13.48
C LYS A 94 2.73 6.66 12.64
N ALA A 95 3.00 6.86 11.35
CA ALA A 95 2.09 7.58 10.46
C ALA A 95 0.71 6.90 10.36
N LEU A 96 0.66 5.56 10.42
CA LEU A 96 -0.59 4.79 10.40
C LEU A 96 -1.46 4.97 11.65
N GLU A 97 -0.92 5.47 12.77
CA GLU A 97 -1.73 5.73 13.97
C GLU A 97 -2.86 6.72 13.69
N SER A 98 -2.69 7.62 12.72
CA SER A 98 -3.72 8.57 12.27
C SER A 98 -4.93 7.91 11.57
N LEU A 99 -4.80 6.64 11.16
CA LEU A 99 -5.83 5.88 10.44
C LEU A 99 -6.61 4.90 11.31
N ARG A 100 -6.23 4.74 12.58
CA ARG A 100 -6.83 3.82 13.54
C ARG A 100 -8.12 4.35 14.16
#